data_AF-A0A221SXZ7-F1
#
_entry.id   AF-A0A221SXZ7-F1
#
_cell.length_a   1.000
_cell.length_b   1.000
_cell.length_c   1.000
_cell.angle_alpha   90.00
_cell.angle_beta   90.00
_cell.angle_gamma   90.00
#
_symmetry.space_group_name_H-M   'P 1'
#
loop_
_entity.id
_entity.type
_entity.pdbx_description
1 polymer ?
#
loop_
_entity_poly.entity_id
_entity_poly.type
_entity_poly.pdbx_seq_one_letter_code
_entity_poly.pdbx_strand_id
1 'polypeptide(L)'
;MSKISESPADGLIVDNKTNGLKLTTEWKVGGTQTVWLERKDNYNTYRQELPTNTRVTVTGGGKTLASVALTMKPGACLSVTGPEALTVNGWVGRETNPPLSMNLAYGWTDSTVTLKGSGQYLTKTRKATTDFDVTVDAATTGRCTPESMSIVLKGLKATASAVLPGQRLDAAVYASNVKNLEFSHTALSVSNPFAQVSGQLSASLKYNTHSVLTAFGELANGNANPLPGDQVKVQFVQNGQLVSTTLEALFMQNMR
;
A
#
# COMPACT_ATOMS: atom_id res chain seq x y z
N MET A 1 6.31 34.82 14.07
CA MET A 1 4.91 35.25 13.86
C MET A 1 4.44 34.69 12.52
N SER A 2 3.54 33.72 12.54
CA SER A 2 2.86 33.18 11.36
C SER A 2 1.86 34.23 10.84
N LYS A 3 2.12 34.83 9.67
CA LYS A 3 1.08 35.59 8.97
C LYS A 3 0.11 34.59 8.35
N ILE A 4 -1.10 34.53 8.89
CA ILE A 4 -2.23 33.87 8.23
C ILE A 4 -2.65 34.80 7.08
N SER A 5 -2.72 34.27 5.85
CA SER A 5 -3.10 35.04 4.65
C SER A 5 -4.50 35.64 4.83
N GLU A 6 -4.66 36.94 4.51
CA GLU A 6 -5.92 37.70 4.63
C GLU A 6 -6.98 37.32 3.58
N SER A 7 -6.67 36.38 2.67
CA SER A 7 -7.65 35.67 1.86
C SER A 7 -7.41 34.17 2.05
N PRO A 8 -8.35 33.42 2.67
CA PRO A 8 -8.32 31.96 2.65
C PRO A 8 -8.77 31.51 1.25
N ALA A 9 -7.85 31.58 0.29
CA ALA A 9 -8.05 31.06 -1.04
C ALA A 9 -6.83 30.20 -1.37
N ASP A 10 -7.05 28.88 -1.39
CA ASP A 10 -6.20 27.90 -2.06
C ASP A 10 -4.84 27.55 -1.42
N GLY A 11 -4.46 28.07 -0.25
CA GLY A 11 -3.13 27.82 0.33
C GLY A 11 -2.87 28.16 1.82
N LEU A 12 -1.73 27.70 2.33
CA LEU A 12 -1.10 28.15 3.59
C LEU A 12 0.38 28.45 3.33
N ILE A 13 0.87 29.60 3.79
CA ILE A 13 2.30 29.96 3.71
C ILE A 13 2.84 30.15 5.12
N VAL A 14 3.93 29.44 5.45
CA VAL A 14 4.68 29.61 6.69
C VAL A 14 6.10 30.06 6.35
N ASP A 15 6.47 31.26 6.78
CA ASP A 15 7.76 31.88 6.50
C ASP A 15 8.58 31.99 7.79
N ASN A 16 9.74 31.33 7.81
CA ASN A 16 10.71 31.43 8.89
C ASN A 16 11.78 32.46 8.51
N LYS A 17 11.59 33.68 9.00
CA LYS A 17 12.49 34.82 8.78
C LYS A 17 13.90 34.62 9.34
N THR A 18 14.09 33.73 10.31
CA THR A 18 15.39 33.51 10.97
C THR A 18 16.37 32.72 10.08
N ASN A 19 15.86 31.77 9.29
CA ASN A 19 16.68 30.92 8.42
C ASN A 19 16.33 31.03 6.93
N GLY A 20 15.39 31.91 6.57
CA GLY A 20 14.99 32.16 5.18
C GLY A 20 14.25 30.99 4.53
N LEU A 21 13.71 30.06 5.32
CA LEU A 21 12.91 28.95 4.84
C LEU A 21 11.45 29.34 4.71
N LYS A 22 10.83 28.96 3.60
CA LYS A 22 9.40 29.18 3.34
C LYS A 22 8.74 27.86 2.97
N LEU A 23 7.74 27.46 3.75
CA LEU A 23 6.83 26.35 3.46
C LEU A 23 5.56 26.91 2.81
N THR A 24 5.17 26.36 1.68
CA THR A 24 3.96 26.75 0.94
C THR A 24 3.12 25.51 0.68
N THR A 25 1.90 25.49 1.19
CA THR A 25 0.88 24.47 0.91
C THR A 25 -0.17 25.07 -0.02
N GLU A 26 -0.56 24.33 -1.04
CA GLU A 26 -1.56 24.70 -2.06
C GLU A 26 -2.60 23.58 -2.16
N TRP A 27 -3.90 23.89 -2.15
CA TRP A 27 -5.01 22.92 -2.01
C TRP A 27 -5.91 22.81 -3.26
N LYS A 28 -5.67 23.65 -4.29
CA LYS A 28 -6.36 23.66 -5.60
C LYS A 28 -5.38 23.84 -6.78
N VAL A 29 -4.30 23.05 -6.78
CA VAL A 29 -3.23 23.17 -7.78
C VAL A 29 -3.78 22.93 -9.19
N GLY A 30 -3.68 23.96 -10.05
CA GLY A 30 -4.21 23.91 -11.43
C GLY A 30 -5.73 24.07 -11.54
N GLY A 31 -6.39 24.66 -10.52
CA GLY A 31 -7.84 24.89 -10.54
C GLY A 31 -8.69 23.66 -10.24
N THR A 32 -8.07 22.59 -9.73
CA THR A 32 -8.79 21.35 -9.36
C THR A 32 -9.81 21.60 -8.26
N GLN A 33 -11.01 21.07 -8.43
CA GLN A 33 -12.08 21.17 -7.43
C GLN A 33 -11.73 20.40 -6.16
N THR A 34 -12.10 20.95 -5.02
CA THR A 34 -12.16 20.22 -3.75
C THR A 34 -13.45 19.41 -3.66
N VAL A 35 -13.53 18.49 -2.70
CA VAL A 35 -14.77 17.77 -2.39
C VAL A 35 -15.16 17.98 -0.95
N TRP A 36 -16.46 17.98 -0.69
CA TRP A 36 -16.99 18.06 0.66
C TRP A 36 -17.24 16.66 1.19
N LEU A 37 -16.60 16.34 2.31
CA LEU A 37 -16.88 15.15 3.08
C LEU A 37 -17.85 15.50 4.20
N GLU A 38 -19.00 14.84 4.23
CA GLU A 38 -19.92 14.93 5.36
C GLU A 38 -19.64 13.77 6.31
N ARG A 39 -19.30 14.10 7.56
CA ARG A 39 -19.19 13.15 8.65
C ARG A 39 -20.31 13.39 9.64
N LYS A 40 -21.02 12.33 10.01
CA LYS A 40 -21.99 12.34 11.09
C LYS A 40 -21.36 11.70 12.30
N ASP A 41 -21.41 12.38 13.44
CA ASP A 41 -21.26 11.73 14.74
C ASP A 41 -22.63 11.68 15.44
N ASN A 42 -22.65 11.20 16.69
CA ASN A 42 -23.89 11.05 17.46
C ASN A 42 -24.60 12.38 17.78
N TYR A 43 -23.95 13.53 17.55
CA TYR A 43 -24.42 14.83 18.01
C TYR A 43 -24.54 15.86 16.88
N ASN A 44 -23.75 15.76 15.80
CA ASN A 44 -23.66 16.75 14.75
C ASN A 44 -23.25 16.15 13.38
N THR A 45 -23.57 16.89 12.32
CA THR A 45 -22.99 16.65 10.98
C THR A 45 -21.93 17.71 10.72
N TYR A 46 -20.69 17.29 10.50
CA TYR A 46 -19.58 18.16 10.14
C TYR A 46 -19.25 18.01 8.66
N ARG A 47 -19.05 19.14 7.97
CA ARG A 47 -18.60 19.17 6.58
C ARG A 47 -17.14 19.57 6.55
N GLN A 48 -16.30 18.72 5.99
CA GLN A 48 -14.87 18.98 5.81
C GLN A 48 -14.56 19.08 4.31
N GLU A 49 -13.98 20.19 3.88
CA GLU A 49 -13.42 20.31 2.55
C GLU A 49 -12.13 19.48 2.46
N LEU A 50 -12.05 18.62 1.45
CA LEU A 50 -10.87 17.82 1.16
C LEU A 50 -10.30 18.21 -0.21
N PRO A 51 -8.99 18.48 -0.30
CA PRO A 51 -8.36 18.75 -1.57
C PRO A 51 -8.27 17.48 -2.41
N THR A 52 -8.53 17.60 -3.72
CA THR A 52 -8.25 16.52 -4.69
C THR A 52 -6.85 16.64 -5.28
N ASN A 53 -6.22 17.79 -5.15
CA ASN A 53 -4.84 18.02 -5.54
C ASN A 53 -4.18 18.98 -4.55
N THR A 54 -3.10 18.54 -3.93
CA THR A 54 -2.35 19.34 -2.96
C THR A 54 -0.88 19.32 -3.29
N ARG A 55 -0.22 20.46 -3.09
CA ARG A 55 1.25 20.55 -3.16
C ARG A 55 1.77 21.27 -1.93
N VAL A 56 2.79 20.70 -1.31
CA VAL A 56 3.56 21.33 -0.24
C VAL A 56 4.98 21.49 -0.75
N THR A 57 5.50 22.71 -0.78
CA THR A 57 6.89 23.00 -1.16
C THR A 57 7.63 23.66 0.00
N VAL A 58 8.90 23.30 0.15
CA VAL A 58 9.85 24.00 1.01
C VAL A 58 10.85 24.71 0.13
N THR A 59 11.01 26.01 0.31
CA THR A 59 11.94 26.85 -0.45
C THR A 59 12.93 27.55 0.47
N GLY A 60 14.14 27.80 0.00
CA GLY A 60 15.18 28.52 0.71
C GLY A 60 16.27 29.00 -0.26
N GLY A 61 16.80 30.22 -0.05
CA GLY A 61 17.79 30.81 -0.96
C GLY A 61 17.31 30.93 -2.42
N GLY A 62 16.01 31.14 -2.62
CA GLY A 62 15.38 31.26 -3.95
C GLY A 62 15.17 29.94 -4.69
N LYS A 63 15.36 28.78 -4.05
CA LYS A 63 15.22 27.45 -4.68
C LYS A 63 14.24 26.57 -3.91
N THR A 64 13.56 25.67 -4.62
CA THR A 64 12.79 24.58 -3.99
C THR A 64 13.75 23.51 -3.48
N LEU A 65 13.63 23.19 -2.19
CA LEU A 65 14.46 22.24 -1.48
C LEU A 65 13.75 20.90 -1.26
N ALA A 66 12.42 20.92 -1.22
CA ALA A 66 11.60 19.72 -1.12
C ALA A 66 10.20 20.01 -1.66
N SER A 67 9.52 18.97 -2.12
CA SER A 67 8.13 19.03 -2.53
C SER A 67 7.42 17.74 -2.20
N VAL A 68 6.16 17.83 -1.78
CA VAL A 68 5.22 16.72 -1.69
C VAL A 68 3.97 17.11 -2.47
N ALA A 69 3.51 16.24 -3.35
CA ALA A 69 2.28 16.38 -4.10
C ALA A 69 1.34 15.21 -3.77
N LEU A 70 0.06 15.53 -3.60
CA LEU A 70 -1.01 14.56 -3.40
C LEU A 70 -2.06 14.76 -4.49
N THR A 71 -2.56 13.67 -5.06
CA THR A 71 -3.69 13.68 -5.99
C THR A 71 -4.68 12.59 -5.59
N MET A 72 -5.97 12.93 -5.49
CA MET A 72 -7.03 12.03 -5.05
C MET A 72 -8.18 12.04 -6.05
N LYS A 73 -8.61 10.84 -6.45
CA LYS A 73 -9.91 10.62 -7.09
C LYS A 73 -10.91 10.19 -6.00
N PRO A 74 -11.88 11.04 -5.63
CA PRO A 74 -12.74 10.81 -4.46
C PRO A 74 -13.67 9.59 -4.61
N GLY A 75 -14.34 9.44 -5.75
CA GLY A 75 -15.31 8.37 -5.97
C GLY A 75 -16.60 8.51 -5.16
N ALA A 76 -17.59 7.67 -5.47
CA ALA A 76 -18.93 7.74 -4.87
C ALA A 76 -18.94 7.35 -3.37
N CYS A 77 -18.02 6.49 -2.95
CA CYS A 77 -17.98 5.94 -1.58
C CYS A 77 -16.91 6.60 -0.68
N LEU A 78 -16.47 7.83 -0.99
CA LEU A 78 -15.38 8.52 -0.28
C LEU A 78 -15.57 8.55 1.25
N SER A 79 -16.80 8.80 1.72
CA SER A 79 -17.14 8.88 3.14
C SER A 79 -17.11 7.54 3.87
N VAL A 80 -17.06 6.43 3.13
CA VAL A 80 -17.23 5.08 3.68
C VAL A 80 -15.94 4.27 3.55
N THR A 81 -15.46 4.07 2.32
CA THR A 81 -14.28 3.24 2.02
C THR A 81 -13.09 4.06 1.51
N GLY A 82 -13.20 5.39 1.54
CA GLY A 82 -12.14 6.27 1.05
C GLY A 82 -12.12 6.42 -0.47
N PRO A 83 -11.05 7.00 -1.04
CA PRO A 83 -11.03 7.37 -2.44
C PRO A 83 -11.03 6.17 -3.40
N GLU A 84 -11.37 6.43 -4.66
CA GLU A 84 -11.14 5.48 -5.76
C GLU A 84 -9.66 5.40 -6.13
N ALA A 85 -8.92 6.50 -6.02
CA ALA A 85 -7.48 6.52 -6.24
C ALA A 85 -6.81 7.61 -5.40
N LEU A 86 -5.59 7.35 -4.97
CA LEU A 86 -4.75 8.30 -4.24
C LEU A 86 -3.30 8.13 -4.65
N THR A 87 -2.64 9.22 -5.01
CA THR A 87 -1.21 9.26 -5.30
C THR A 87 -0.55 10.30 -4.39
N VAL A 88 0.57 9.94 -3.78
CA VAL A 88 1.41 10.84 -2.99
C VAL A 88 2.84 10.70 -3.47
N ASN A 89 3.43 11.78 -3.95
CA ASN A 89 4.81 11.82 -4.44
C ASN A 89 5.58 12.87 -3.68
N GLY A 90 6.76 12.55 -3.18
CA GLY A 90 7.61 13.44 -2.42
C GLY A 90 9.06 13.35 -2.84
N TRP A 91 9.77 14.46 -2.76
CA TRP A 91 11.21 14.51 -3.00
C TRP A 91 11.90 15.59 -2.17
N VAL A 92 13.20 15.41 -1.94
CA VAL A 92 14.09 16.36 -1.26
C VAL A 92 15.36 16.54 -2.08
N GLY A 93 15.87 17.78 -2.13
CA GLY A 93 17.09 18.18 -2.80
C GLY A 93 16.83 18.92 -4.11
N ARG A 94 17.35 18.39 -5.21
CA ARG A 94 17.14 18.93 -6.55
C ARG A 94 15.89 18.30 -7.17
N GLU A 95 15.05 19.10 -7.81
CA GLU A 95 13.84 18.62 -8.48
C GLU A 95 14.15 17.58 -9.55
N THR A 96 15.16 17.87 -10.39
CA THR A 96 15.67 16.91 -11.36
C THR A 96 16.65 15.94 -10.69
N ASN A 97 16.35 14.64 -10.70
CA ASN A 97 17.14 13.58 -10.08
C ASN A 97 17.34 13.73 -8.56
N PRO A 98 16.26 13.75 -7.76
CA PRO A 98 16.35 14.03 -6.34
C PRO A 98 17.22 13.00 -5.60
N PRO A 99 18.06 13.42 -4.64
CA PRO A 99 18.79 12.49 -3.77
C PRO A 99 17.87 11.69 -2.85
N LEU A 100 16.64 12.12 -2.61
CA LEU A 100 15.62 11.35 -1.90
C LEU A 100 14.27 11.55 -2.57
N SER A 101 13.58 10.47 -2.91
CA SER A 101 12.20 10.51 -3.39
C SER A 101 11.39 9.34 -2.89
N MET A 102 10.10 9.55 -2.70
CA MET A 102 9.13 8.52 -2.33
C MET A 102 7.85 8.72 -3.13
N ASN A 103 7.24 7.61 -3.55
CA ASN A 103 5.95 7.62 -4.23
C ASN A 103 5.07 6.55 -3.60
N LEU A 104 3.78 6.84 -3.47
CA LEU A 104 2.74 5.93 -3.03
C LEU A 104 1.55 6.11 -3.95
N ALA A 105 0.99 5.01 -4.45
CA ALA A 105 -0.20 5.00 -5.27
C ALA A 105 -1.16 3.93 -4.77
N TYR A 106 -2.42 4.28 -4.65
CA TYR A 106 -3.50 3.40 -4.26
C TYR A 106 -4.64 3.54 -5.27
N GLY A 107 -5.36 2.45 -5.53
CA GLY A 107 -6.56 2.46 -6.36
C GLY A 107 -7.52 1.34 -5.98
N TRP A 108 -8.81 1.60 -6.04
CA TRP A 108 -9.86 0.62 -5.75
C TRP A 108 -10.99 0.76 -6.78
N THR A 109 -11.20 -0.29 -7.56
CA THR A 109 -12.33 -0.50 -8.48
C THR A 109 -13.18 -1.68 -8.02
N ASP A 110 -14.33 -1.91 -8.66
CA ASP A 110 -15.20 -3.04 -8.31
C ASP A 110 -14.53 -4.40 -8.50
N SER A 111 -13.49 -4.49 -9.34
CA SER A 111 -12.79 -5.74 -9.64
C SER A 111 -11.38 -5.85 -9.06
N THR A 112 -10.80 -4.75 -8.56
CA THR A 112 -9.38 -4.73 -8.21
C THR A 112 -9.06 -3.69 -7.15
N VAL A 113 -8.20 -4.05 -6.19
CA VAL A 113 -7.55 -3.11 -5.27
C VAL A 113 -6.04 -3.13 -5.51
N THR A 114 -5.41 -1.96 -5.62
CA THR A 114 -3.98 -1.81 -5.86
C THR A 114 -3.36 -0.89 -4.83
N LEU A 115 -2.15 -1.23 -4.39
CA LEU A 115 -1.31 -0.40 -3.54
C LEU A 115 0.14 -0.58 -3.98
N LYS A 116 0.78 0.51 -4.41
CA LYS A 116 2.16 0.52 -4.90
C LYS A 116 2.94 1.59 -4.20
N GLY A 117 4.19 1.32 -3.88
CA GLY A 117 5.09 2.31 -3.32
C GLY A 117 6.49 2.16 -3.87
N SER A 118 7.23 3.26 -3.86
CA SER A 118 8.66 3.26 -4.15
C SER A 118 9.37 4.31 -3.33
N GLY A 119 10.64 4.05 -3.04
CA GLY A 119 11.55 4.95 -2.36
C GLY A 119 12.91 4.88 -3.02
N GLN A 120 13.59 6.02 -3.11
CA GLN A 120 14.94 6.10 -3.64
C GLN A 120 15.76 7.02 -2.76
N TYR A 121 16.98 6.59 -2.45
CA TYR A 121 18.04 7.40 -1.88
C TYR A 121 19.27 7.33 -2.78
N LEU A 122 19.81 8.49 -3.14
CA LEU A 122 20.93 8.64 -4.06
C LEU A 122 21.93 9.68 -3.54
N THR A 123 23.17 9.24 -3.42
CA THR A 123 24.34 10.11 -3.18
C THR A 123 25.29 10.01 -4.37
N LYS A 124 26.45 10.65 -4.28
CA LYS A 124 27.51 10.52 -5.30
C LYS A 124 28.03 9.07 -5.44
N THR A 125 28.01 8.28 -4.37
CA THR A 125 28.67 6.96 -4.32
C THR A 125 27.74 5.81 -3.94
N ARG A 126 26.50 6.11 -3.53
CA ARG A 126 25.54 5.11 -3.03
C ARG A 126 24.17 5.34 -3.64
N LYS A 127 23.53 4.24 -4.03
CA LYS A 127 22.13 4.19 -4.43
C LYS A 127 21.44 3.12 -3.60
N ALA A 128 20.30 3.47 -3.03
CA ALA A 128 19.37 2.54 -2.41
C ALA A 128 17.98 2.78 -2.99
N THR A 129 17.26 1.71 -3.31
CA THR A 129 15.87 1.78 -3.77
C THR A 129 15.04 0.73 -3.07
N THR A 130 13.77 1.04 -2.85
CA THR A 130 12.77 0.09 -2.38
C THR A 130 11.54 0.27 -3.25
N ASP A 131 10.84 -0.82 -3.54
CA ASP A 131 9.55 -0.80 -4.21
C ASP A 131 8.66 -1.92 -3.67
N PHE A 132 7.36 -1.70 -3.74
CA PHE A 132 6.38 -2.73 -3.52
C PHE A 132 5.15 -2.50 -4.41
N ASP A 133 4.49 -3.58 -4.78
CA ASP A 133 3.27 -3.60 -5.60
C ASP A 133 2.37 -4.71 -5.07
N VAL A 134 1.19 -4.33 -4.61
CA VAL A 134 0.14 -5.22 -4.15
C VAL A 134 -1.07 -5.01 -5.04
N THR A 135 -1.53 -6.07 -5.68
CA THR A 135 -2.77 -6.14 -6.44
C THR A 135 -3.63 -7.26 -5.87
N VAL A 136 -4.86 -6.92 -5.51
CA VAL A 136 -5.91 -7.85 -5.11
C VAL A 136 -6.93 -7.89 -6.22
N ASP A 137 -7.10 -9.05 -6.84
CA ASP A 137 -8.18 -9.31 -7.79
C ASP A 137 -9.39 -9.82 -7.02
N ALA A 138 -10.49 -9.08 -7.08
CA ALA A 138 -11.67 -9.38 -6.28
C ALA A 138 -12.97 -9.02 -7.03
N ALA A 139 -14.11 -9.34 -6.44
CA ALA A 139 -15.37 -8.70 -6.77
C ALA A 139 -15.87 -7.98 -5.52
N THR A 140 -16.00 -6.65 -5.60
CA THR A 140 -16.50 -5.80 -4.52
C THR A 140 -17.96 -5.46 -4.79
N THR A 141 -18.84 -5.70 -3.83
CA THR A 141 -20.24 -5.25 -3.86
C THR A 141 -20.55 -4.46 -2.58
N GLY A 142 -21.57 -3.59 -2.64
CA GLY A 142 -21.98 -2.82 -1.46
C GLY A 142 -20.91 -1.85 -0.92
N ARG A 143 -19.96 -1.39 -1.75
CA ARG A 143 -18.80 -0.56 -1.31
C ARG A 143 -19.18 0.71 -0.53
N CYS A 144 -20.37 1.26 -0.78
CA CYS A 144 -20.89 2.45 -0.10
C CYS A 144 -21.73 2.13 1.15
N THR A 145 -21.92 0.86 1.48
CA THR A 145 -22.83 0.40 2.54
C THR A 145 -22.10 -0.65 3.39
N PRO A 146 -21.42 -0.25 4.48
CA PRO A 146 -20.55 -1.16 5.25
C PRO A 146 -21.22 -2.47 5.68
N GLU A 147 -22.51 -2.41 6.01
CA GLU A 147 -23.30 -3.55 6.49
C GLU A 147 -23.50 -4.63 5.41
N SER A 148 -23.60 -4.24 4.14
CA SER A 148 -23.79 -5.15 3.00
C SER A 148 -22.55 -5.27 2.12
N MET A 149 -21.43 -4.68 2.55
CA MET A 149 -20.18 -4.74 1.82
C MET A 149 -19.66 -6.18 1.78
N SER A 150 -19.30 -6.63 0.60
CA SER A 150 -18.69 -7.94 0.37
C SER A 150 -17.53 -7.82 -0.61
N ILE A 151 -16.43 -8.49 -0.28
CA ILE A 151 -15.26 -8.62 -1.15
C ILE A 151 -15.01 -10.12 -1.36
N VAL A 152 -15.22 -10.61 -2.58
CA VAL A 152 -14.90 -11.99 -2.96
C VAL A 152 -13.53 -12.01 -3.63
N LEU A 153 -12.53 -12.59 -2.99
CA LEU A 153 -11.16 -12.67 -3.49
C LEU A 153 -11.05 -13.72 -4.61
N LYS A 154 -10.40 -13.37 -5.71
CA LYS A 154 -10.05 -14.27 -6.82
C LYS A 154 -8.55 -14.50 -6.95
N GLY A 155 -7.76 -13.52 -6.54
CA GLY A 155 -6.30 -13.59 -6.55
C GLY A 155 -5.64 -12.47 -5.77
N LEU A 156 -4.36 -12.67 -5.49
CA LEU A 156 -3.46 -11.72 -4.84
C LEU A 156 -2.11 -11.80 -5.54
N LYS A 157 -1.52 -10.64 -5.81
CA LYS A 157 -0.12 -10.49 -6.20
C LYS A 157 0.50 -9.43 -5.29
N ALA A 158 1.49 -9.81 -4.50
CA ALA A 158 2.27 -8.90 -3.69
C ALA A 158 3.75 -9.11 -4.02
N THR A 159 4.43 -8.05 -4.46
CA THR A 159 5.86 -8.06 -4.71
C THR A 159 6.52 -6.92 -3.97
N ALA A 160 7.72 -7.13 -3.47
CA ALA A 160 8.56 -6.09 -2.87
C ALA A 160 10.02 -6.31 -3.26
N SER A 161 10.74 -5.22 -3.47
CA SER A 161 12.17 -5.26 -3.76
C SER A 161 12.91 -4.20 -2.95
N ALA A 162 14.13 -4.52 -2.53
CA ALA A 162 15.06 -3.59 -1.93
C ALA A 162 16.44 -3.78 -2.54
N VAL A 163 17.02 -2.69 -3.05
CA VAL A 163 18.38 -2.67 -3.60
C VAL A 163 19.20 -1.74 -2.74
N LEU A 164 20.29 -2.26 -2.18
CA LEU A 164 21.30 -1.53 -1.43
C LEU A 164 22.66 -1.71 -2.13
N PRO A 165 23.71 -0.94 -1.78
CA PRO A 165 25.04 -1.15 -2.34
C PRO A 165 25.53 -2.60 -2.15
N GLY A 166 25.69 -3.33 -3.26
CA GLY A 166 26.12 -4.73 -3.28
C GLY A 166 25.08 -5.75 -2.80
N GLN A 167 23.83 -5.34 -2.53
CA GLN A 167 22.79 -6.22 -2.03
C GLN A 167 21.45 -5.99 -2.74
N ARG A 168 20.73 -7.07 -3.02
CA ARG A 168 19.38 -7.05 -3.55
C ARG A 168 18.53 -8.08 -2.81
N LEU A 169 17.35 -7.66 -2.37
CA LEU A 169 16.32 -8.51 -1.80
C LEU A 169 15.07 -8.40 -2.69
N ASP A 170 14.52 -9.52 -3.11
CA ASP A 170 13.24 -9.57 -3.82
C ASP A 170 12.31 -10.54 -3.07
N ALA A 171 11.10 -10.11 -2.76
CA ALA A 171 10.04 -10.92 -2.17
C ALA A 171 8.82 -10.92 -3.08
N ALA A 172 8.17 -12.06 -3.23
CA ALA A 172 6.93 -12.18 -3.96
C ALA A 172 5.99 -13.18 -3.29
N VAL A 173 4.70 -12.88 -3.30
CA VAL A 173 3.60 -13.75 -2.86
C VAL A 173 2.47 -13.64 -3.89
N TYR A 174 1.99 -14.78 -4.35
CA TYR A 174 0.90 -14.92 -5.30
C TYR A 174 -0.12 -15.89 -4.74
N ALA A 175 -1.37 -15.48 -4.66
CA ALA A 175 -2.50 -16.38 -4.53
C ALA A 175 -3.28 -16.35 -5.85
N SER A 176 -3.56 -17.50 -6.43
CA SER A 176 -4.27 -17.61 -7.71
C SER A 176 -5.40 -18.63 -7.62
N ASN A 177 -6.40 -18.48 -8.48
CA ASN A 177 -7.58 -19.34 -8.52
C ASN A 177 -8.26 -19.46 -7.15
N VAL A 178 -8.28 -18.38 -6.37
CA VAL A 178 -8.87 -18.37 -5.04
C VAL A 178 -10.39 -18.50 -5.18
N LYS A 179 -10.98 -19.43 -4.43
CA LYS A 179 -12.41 -19.69 -4.40
C LYS A 179 -12.93 -19.65 -2.97
N ASN A 180 -14.18 -19.22 -2.82
CA ASN A 180 -14.92 -19.17 -1.55
C ASN A 180 -14.26 -18.33 -0.45
N LEU A 181 -13.33 -17.44 -0.80
CA LEU A 181 -12.78 -16.47 0.15
C LEU A 181 -13.56 -15.16 0.02
N GLU A 182 -14.49 -14.94 0.95
CA GLU A 182 -15.33 -13.75 1.01
C GLU A 182 -15.09 -13.00 2.32
N PHE A 183 -14.85 -11.70 2.21
CA PHE A 183 -14.83 -10.77 3.33
C PHE A 183 -16.15 -10.01 3.35
N SER A 184 -17.11 -10.52 4.13
CA SER A 184 -18.39 -9.87 4.42
C SER A 184 -18.82 -10.21 5.84
N HIS A 185 -19.77 -9.45 6.41
CA HIS A 185 -20.29 -9.73 7.74
C HIS A 185 -20.88 -11.15 7.83
N THR A 186 -21.65 -11.55 6.82
CA THR A 186 -22.25 -12.89 6.74
C THR A 186 -21.19 -13.98 6.60
N ALA A 187 -20.22 -13.81 5.70
CA ALA A 187 -19.19 -14.83 5.47
C ALA A 187 -18.27 -15.02 6.69
N LEU A 188 -17.94 -13.95 7.42
CA LEU A 188 -17.04 -14.00 8.58
C LEU A 188 -17.72 -14.42 9.89
N SER A 189 -19.05 -14.44 9.95
CA SER A 189 -19.82 -14.82 11.15
C SER A 189 -20.16 -16.31 11.23
N VAL A 190 -19.90 -17.09 10.17
CA VAL A 190 -20.06 -18.55 10.22
C VAL A 190 -18.97 -19.20 11.09
N SER A 191 -19.26 -20.37 11.67
CA SER A 191 -18.35 -21.03 12.65
C SER A 191 -16.95 -21.35 12.09
N ASN A 192 -16.80 -21.56 10.79
CA ASN A 192 -15.51 -21.75 10.12
C ASN A 192 -15.52 -21.00 8.77
N PRO A 193 -15.21 -19.70 8.76
CA PRO A 193 -15.34 -18.84 7.56
C PRO A 193 -14.33 -19.19 6.46
N PHE A 194 -13.32 -20.01 6.78
CA PHE A 194 -12.30 -20.48 5.84
C PHE A 194 -12.52 -21.94 5.45
N ALA A 195 -13.59 -22.58 5.92
CA ALA A 195 -14.03 -23.87 5.39
C ALA A 195 -14.33 -23.70 3.90
N GLN A 196 -13.82 -24.61 3.07
CA GLN A 196 -13.98 -24.59 1.60
C GLN A 196 -13.20 -23.50 0.86
N VAL A 197 -12.36 -22.71 1.53
CA VAL A 197 -11.39 -21.87 0.81
C VAL A 197 -10.40 -22.77 0.10
N SER A 198 -10.17 -22.49 -1.18
CA SER A 198 -9.21 -23.20 -2.02
C SER A 198 -8.52 -22.22 -2.96
N GLY A 199 -7.40 -22.65 -3.51
CA GLY A 199 -6.60 -21.86 -4.44
C GLY A 199 -5.17 -22.36 -4.46
N GLN A 200 -4.29 -21.61 -5.11
CA GLN A 200 -2.86 -21.93 -5.20
C GLN A 200 -2.06 -20.76 -4.62
N LEU A 201 -1.12 -21.09 -3.74
CA LEU A 201 -0.16 -20.15 -3.17
C LEU A 201 1.21 -20.39 -3.80
N SER A 202 1.90 -19.31 -4.14
CA SER A 202 3.32 -19.31 -4.47
C SER A 202 3.99 -18.12 -3.81
N ALA A 203 5.09 -18.32 -3.11
CA ALA A 203 5.89 -17.28 -2.51
C ALA A 203 7.37 -17.52 -2.75
N SER A 204 8.14 -16.45 -2.83
CA SER A 204 9.60 -16.54 -2.96
C SER A 204 10.29 -15.37 -2.28
N LEU A 205 11.48 -15.64 -1.75
CA LEU A 205 12.44 -14.66 -1.26
C LEU A 205 13.77 -14.91 -1.96
N LYS A 206 14.35 -13.88 -2.56
CA LYS A 206 15.65 -13.94 -3.22
C LYS A 206 16.60 -12.94 -2.59
N TYR A 207 17.84 -13.36 -2.38
CA TYR A 207 18.94 -12.50 -1.97
C TYR A 207 20.03 -12.56 -3.03
N ASN A 208 20.43 -11.40 -3.57
CA ASN A 208 21.42 -11.28 -4.64
C ASN A 208 21.15 -12.24 -5.80
N THR A 209 19.90 -12.30 -6.26
CA THR A 209 19.39 -13.19 -7.33
C THR A 209 19.26 -14.68 -6.97
N HIS A 210 19.79 -15.12 -5.84
CA HIS A 210 19.67 -16.50 -5.37
C HIS A 210 18.37 -16.69 -4.57
N SER A 211 17.61 -17.74 -4.89
CA SER A 211 16.45 -18.13 -4.10
C SER A 211 16.88 -18.58 -2.70
N VAL A 212 16.38 -17.90 -1.67
CA VAL A 212 16.62 -18.20 -0.25
C VAL A 212 15.47 -19.01 0.32
N LEU A 213 14.24 -18.66 -0.07
CA LEU A 213 13.01 -19.30 0.37
C LEU A 213 12.06 -19.38 -0.83
N THR A 214 11.43 -20.52 -1.01
CA THR A 214 10.26 -20.66 -1.88
C THR A 214 9.19 -21.46 -1.18
N ALA A 215 7.95 -21.01 -1.27
CA ALA A 215 6.79 -21.74 -0.78
C ALA A 215 5.80 -21.92 -1.93
N PHE A 216 5.23 -23.11 -2.10
CA PHE A 216 4.20 -23.34 -3.11
C PHE A 216 3.29 -24.49 -2.72
N GLY A 217 2.02 -24.41 -3.13
CA GLY A 217 1.05 -25.47 -2.90
C GLY A 217 -0.37 -24.95 -2.86
N GLU A 218 -1.30 -25.85 -2.57
CA GLU A 218 -2.71 -25.50 -2.49
C GLU A 218 -3.02 -24.76 -1.19
N LEU A 219 -4.00 -23.85 -1.24
CA LEU A 219 -4.62 -23.34 -0.02
C LEU A 219 -5.51 -24.45 0.54
N ALA A 220 -5.16 -24.96 1.72
CA ALA A 220 -5.87 -26.08 2.34
C ALA A 220 -7.32 -25.69 2.70
N ASN A 221 -8.24 -26.63 2.44
CA ASN A 221 -9.60 -26.55 2.92
C ASN A 221 -9.62 -26.72 4.44
N GLY A 222 -10.14 -25.75 5.19
CA GLY A 222 -10.19 -25.79 6.67
C GLY A 222 -10.98 -26.94 7.30
N ASN A 223 -11.67 -27.77 6.51
CA ASN A 223 -12.39 -28.97 6.94
C ASN A 223 -11.70 -30.30 6.56
N ALA A 224 -10.61 -30.25 5.80
CA ALA A 224 -9.90 -31.46 5.38
C ALA A 224 -8.75 -31.77 6.35
N ASN A 225 -8.61 -33.05 6.74
CA ASN A 225 -7.32 -33.54 7.21
C ASN A 225 -6.35 -33.38 6.03
N PRO A 226 -5.29 -32.57 6.13
CA PRO A 226 -4.39 -32.34 5.01
C PRO A 226 -3.78 -33.68 4.59
N LEU A 227 -4.01 -34.10 3.34
CA LEU A 227 -3.34 -35.26 2.78
C LEU A 227 -1.87 -34.91 2.47
N PRO A 228 -0.96 -35.89 2.40
CA PRO A 228 0.40 -35.66 1.93
C PRO A 228 0.42 -35.06 0.52
N GLY A 229 0.54 -33.73 0.41
CA GLY A 229 0.42 -32.98 -0.85
C GLY A 229 -0.39 -31.69 -0.73
N ASP A 230 -1.33 -31.64 0.22
CA ASP A 230 -2.23 -30.50 0.46
C ASP A 230 -1.56 -29.38 1.29
N GLN A 231 -0.32 -29.61 1.71
CA GLN A 231 0.45 -28.67 2.53
C GLN A 231 1.31 -27.78 1.64
N VAL A 232 1.34 -26.48 1.95
CA VAL A 232 2.29 -25.54 1.35
C VAL A 232 3.71 -26.04 1.62
N LYS A 233 4.39 -26.50 0.56
CA LYS A 233 5.77 -26.96 0.63
C LYS A 233 6.67 -25.76 0.70
N VAL A 234 7.68 -25.82 1.57
CA VAL A 234 8.66 -24.77 1.77
C VAL A 234 10.04 -25.33 1.52
N GLN A 235 10.82 -24.65 0.69
CA GLN A 235 12.22 -24.95 0.43
C GLN A 235 13.08 -23.75 0.82
N PHE A 236 14.15 -24.01 1.58
CA PHE A 236 15.08 -22.96 2.02
C PHE A 236 16.51 -23.47 2.17
N VAL A 237 17.48 -22.57 2.20
CA VAL A 237 18.88 -22.92 2.43
C VAL A 237 19.22 -22.72 3.91
N GLN A 238 19.70 -23.77 4.57
CA GLN A 238 20.21 -23.73 5.95
C GLN A 238 21.61 -24.31 5.98
N ASN A 239 22.58 -23.56 6.51
CA ASN A 239 23.99 -23.98 6.59
C ASN A 239 24.57 -24.49 5.24
N GLY A 240 24.16 -23.87 4.12
CA GLY A 240 24.60 -24.26 2.78
C GLY A 240 23.88 -25.47 2.18
N GLN A 241 22.91 -26.07 2.87
CA GLN A 241 22.12 -27.21 2.38
C GLN A 241 20.68 -26.79 2.06
N LEU A 242 20.11 -27.36 0.99
CA LEU A 242 18.70 -27.20 0.65
C LEU A 242 17.85 -28.09 1.56
N VAL A 243 16.99 -27.46 2.37
CA VAL A 243 16.01 -28.12 3.22
C VAL A 243 14.64 -28.00 2.56
N SER A 244 13.87 -29.09 2.54
CA SER A 244 12.48 -29.12 2.09
C SER A 244 11.59 -29.59 3.24
N THR A 245 10.56 -28.81 3.57
CA THR A 245 9.62 -29.08 4.67
C THR A 245 8.22 -28.56 4.30
N THR A 246 7.29 -28.57 5.24
CA THR A 246 5.96 -27.98 5.11
C THR A 246 5.87 -26.70 5.95
N LEU A 247 5.03 -25.75 5.52
CA LEU A 247 4.89 -24.46 6.21
C LEU A 247 4.47 -24.62 7.68
N GLU A 248 3.58 -25.58 7.95
CA GLU A 248 3.14 -25.95 9.30
C GLU A 248 4.31 -26.42 10.19
N ALA A 249 5.12 -27.35 9.69
CA ALA A 249 6.27 -27.88 10.42
C ALA A 249 7.31 -26.80 10.73
N LEU A 250 7.50 -25.84 9.82
CA LEU A 250 8.41 -24.70 10.01
C LEU A 250 7.95 -23.79 11.15
N PHE A 251 6.65 -23.50 11.27
CA PHE A 251 6.13 -22.71 12.39
C PHE A 251 6.24 -23.44 13.73
N MET A 252 5.99 -24.75 13.77
CA MET A 252 6.14 -25.53 15.00
C MET A 252 7.59 -25.63 15.50
N GLN A 253 8.58 -25.58 14.61
CA GLN A 253 10.00 -25.59 14.99
C GLN A 253 10.46 -24.27 15.63
N ASN A 254 9.89 -23.14 15.23
CA ASN A 254 10.27 -21.81 15.72
C ASN A 254 9.49 -21.36 16.97
N MET A 255 8.53 -22.16 17.43
CA MET A 255 7.77 -21.92 18.68
C MET A 255 8.32 -22.72 19.88
N ARG A 256 9.46 -23.38 19.73
CA ARG A 256 10.22 -24.02 20.81
C ARG A 256 11.49 -23.22 21.09
#